data_AF-A0AAC9KX62-F1
#
_entry.id   AF-A0AAC9KX62-F1
#
_cell.length_a   1.000
_cell.length_b   1.000
_cell.length_c   1.000
_cell.angle_alpha   90.00
_cell.angle_beta   90.00
_cell.angle_gamma   90.00
#
_symmetry.space_group_name_H-M   'P 1'
#
loop_
_entity.id
_entity.type
_entity.pdbx_description
1 polymer ?
#
loop_
_entity_poly.entity_id
_entity_poly.type
_entity_poly.pdbx_seq_one_letter_code
_entity_poly.pdbx_strand_id
1 'polypeptide(L)'
;MDKKIKIFIICAVFAMISSCKNHTLSLYDEQNSGEPKVKKIEFSKFTVKIKNKDNNSNWTDLGTLVVEKVEDGIETGLNNDNQGGGHTSTFFSLEEKEINNFIKAMTEDGSFKTSLYYGYNDEESDENVIKNKEIKTKIEKINDTKYITFLGDKIKNSENKIAEYAIPLEELKKNLK
;
A
#
# COMPACT_ATOMS: atom_id res chain seq x y z
N MET A 1 -12.40 9.78 28.09
CA MET A 1 -11.04 10.12 27.61
C MET A 1 -11.15 10.96 26.36
N ASP A 2 -10.78 12.23 26.45
CA ASP A 2 -10.82 13.17 25.32
C ASP A 2 -9.94 12.69 24.16
N LYS A 3 -10.40 12.89 22.92
CA LYS A 3 -9.67 12.53 21.69
C LYS A 3 -8.24 13.10 21.67
N LYS A 4 -8.03 14.25 22.33
CA LYS A 4 -6.71 14.89 22.46
C LYS A 4 -5.73 14.08 23.32
N ILE A 5 -6.20 13.40 24.37
CA ILE A 5 -5.34 12.60 25.26
C ILE A 5 -4.88 11.31 24.57
N LYS A 6 -5.73 10.72 23.70
CA LYS A 6 -5.35 9.53 22.91
C LYS A 6 -4.25 9.82 21.87
N ILE A 7 -4.29 10.99 21.21
CA ILE A 7 -3.25 11.41 20.25
C ILE A 7 -1.89 11.61 20.92
N PHE A 8 -1.86 12.18 22.12
CA PHE A 8 -0.60 12.39 22.85
C PHE A 8 0.06 11.09 23.30
N ILE A 9 -0.72 10.06 23.66
CA ILE A 9 -0.19 8.74 24.04
C ILE A 9 0.43 8.03 22.83
N ILE A 10 -0.17 8.15 21.64
CA ILE A 10 0.35 7.54 20.40
C ILE A 10 1.69 8.17 19.99
N CYS A 11 1.83 9.50 20.12
CA CYS A 11 3.08 10.19 19.80
C CYS A 11 4.24 9.81 20.73
N ALA A 12 3.96 9.54 22.01
CA ALA A 12 4.99 9.17 22.98
C ALA A 12 5.53 7.74 22.78
N VAL A 13 4.72 6.82 22.24
CA VAL A 13 5.18 5.46 21.90
C VAL A 13 6.13 5.47 20.70
N PHE A 14 5.91 6.37 19.72
CA PHE A 14 6.79 6.53 18.56
C PHE A 14 8.19 7.08 18.90
N ALA A 15 8.31 7.93 19.93
CA ALA A 15 9.59 8.51 20.32
C ALA A 15 10.54 7.53 21.05
N MET A 16 10.00 6.52 21.75
CA MET A 16 10.83 5.59 22.53
C MET A 16 11.38 4.40 21.73
N ILE A 17 10.83 4.09 20.55
CA ILE A 17 11.33 3.01 19.69
C ILE A 17 12.58 3.45 18.89
N SER A 18 12.78 4.76 18.71
CA SER A 18 13.92 5.32 17.96
C SER A 18 15.26 5.35 18.73
N SER A 19 15.32 4.82 19.97
CA SER A 19 16.53 4.89 20.81
C SER A 19 17.12 3.52 21.21
N CYS A 20 16.88 2.47 20.43
CA CYS A 20 17.66 1.23 20.52
C CYS A 20 18.50 1.05 19.25
N LYS A 21 19.64 1.74 19.19
CA LYS A 21 20.78 1.36 18.35
C LYS A 21 21.26 -0.02 18.78
N ASN A 22 20.80 -1.08 18.11
CA ASN A 22 21.52 -2.35 18.10
C ASN A 22 22.05 -2.60 16.70
N HIS A 23 23.34 -2.25 16.58
CA HIS A 23 24.19 -2.53 15.45
C HIS A 23 24.56 -4.01 15.49
N THR A 24 23.77 -4.89 14.88
CA THR A 24 24.18 -6.27 14.62
C THR A 24 23.92 -6.60 13.16
N LEU A 25 24.86 -6.14 12.33
CA LEU A 25 25.17 -6.70 11.01
C LEU A 25 25.58 -8.16 11.21
N SER A 26 24.60 -9.06 11.22
CA SER A 26 24.83 -10.50 11.09
C SER A 26 24.80 -10.85 9.61
N LEU A 27 25.99 -10.82 9.00
CA LEU A 27 26.29 -11.51 7.75
C LEU A 27 25.82 -12.96 7.89
N TYR A 28 24.82 -13.37 7.09
CA TYR A 28 24.59 -14.78 6.85
C TYR A 28 25.29 -15.15 5.55
N ASP A 29 26.38 -15.89 5.74
CA ASP A 29 27.10 -16.61 4.71
C ASP A 29 26.20 -17.65 4.04
N GLU A 30 26.47 -17.78 2.74
CA GLU A 30 25.84 -18.60 1.74
C GLU A 30 25.92 -20.10 2.11
N GLN A 31 24.76 -20.76 2.24
CA GLN A 31 24.67 -22.22 2.08
C GLN A 31 23.59 -22.60 1.07
N ASN A 32 24.03 -23.49 0.18
CA ASN A 32 23.51 -23.83 -1.13
C ASN A 32 22.41 -24.91 -1.02
N SER A 33 21.17 -24.61 -1.43
CA SER A 33 20.20 -25.62 -1.89
C SER A 33 19.16 -24.96 -2.82
N GLY A 34 18.75 -25.68 -3.88
CA GLY A 34 18.09 -25.13 -5.07
C GLY A 34 16.64 -24.65 -4.90
N GLU A 35 16.44 -23.57 -4.17
CA GLU A 35 15.23 -22.74 -4.22
C GLU A 35 15.45 -21.51 -5.13
N PRO A 36 14.42 -21.01 -5.84
CA PRO A 36 14.56 -19.80 -6.63
C PRO A 36 15.00 -18.69 -5.69
N LYS A 37 16.25 -18.20 -5.87
CA LYS A 37 16.83 -17.10 -5.10
C LYS A 37 15.80 -15.99 -5.05
N VAL A 38 15.14 -15.82 -3.89
CA VAL A 38 14.25 -14.69 -3.63
C VAL A 38 15.13 -13.47 -3.85
N LYS A 39 14.86 -12.74 -4.94
CA LYS A 39 15.58 -11.51 -5.22
C LYS A 39 15.45 -10.64 -3.98
N LYS A 40 16.59 -10.28 -3.40
CA LYS A 40 16.61 -9.38 -2.25
C LYS A 40 15.94 -8.09 -2.70
N ILE A 41 14.86 -7.71 -2.01
CA ILE A 41 14.08 -6.51 -2.32
C ILE A 41 15.01 -5.30 -2.14
N GLU A 42 15.22 -4.54 -3.21
CA GLU A 42 16.19 -3.43 -3.19
C GLU A 42 15.57 -2.09 -2.77
N PHE A 43 14.24 -1.95 -2.80
CA PHE A 43 13.60 -0.69 -2.44
C PHE A 43 13.40 -0.54 -0.93
N SER A 44 13.67 0.67 -0.43
CA SER A 44 13.31 1.08 0.94
C SER A 44 12.00 1.86 0.94
N LYS A 45 11.89 2.92 0.13
CA LYS A 45 10.69 3.74 0.04
C LYS A 45 10.60 4.39 -1.33
N PHE A 46 9.40 4.42 -1.91
CA PHE A 46 9.15 5.13 -3.15
C PHE A 46 7.72 5.70 -3.19
N THR A 47 7.43 6.51 -4.20
CA THR A 47 6.12 7.15 -4.37
C THR A 47 5.68 7.08 -5.81
N VAL A 48 4.43 6.73 -6.03
CA VAL A 48 3.80 6.62 -7.36
C VAL A 48 2.49 7.39 -7.38
N LYS A 49 2.07 7.83 -8.58
CA LYS A 49 0.74 8.42 -8.76
C LYS A 49 -0.34 7.35 -8.63
N ILE A 50 -1.47 7.70 -8.05
CA ILE A 50 -2.65 6.83 -7.94
C ILE A 50 -3.88 7.59 -8.44
N LYS A 51 -4.73 6.87 -9.17
CA LYS A 51 -6.02 7.32 -9.67
C LYS A 51 -7.14 6.51 -9.01
N ASN A 52 -8.34 7.07 -8.95
CA ASN A 52 -9.57 6.35 -8.64
C ASN A 52 -10.69 6.70 -9.62
N LYS A 53 -11.76 5.89 -9.62
CA LYS A 53 -12.99 6.24 -10.35
C LYS A 53 -13.83 7.26 -9.59
N ASP A 54 -14.28 8.29 -10.30
CA ASP A 54 -15.25 9.25 -9.79
C ASP A 54 -16.69 8.72 -9.82
N ASN A 55 -17.65 9.55 -9.41
CA ASN A 55 -19.07 9.21 -9.40
C ASN A 55 -19.65 8.87 -10.78
N ASN A 56 -18.98 9.29 -11.86
CA ASN A 56 -19.34 9.05 -13.25
C ASN A 56 -18.55 7.87 -13.86
N SER A 57 -17.82 7.11 -13.05
CA SER A 57 -16.96 6.00 -13.46
C SER A 57 -15.73 6.40 -14.30
N ASN A 58 -15.34 7.68 -14.28
CA ASN A 58 -14.15 8.16 -14.97
C ASN A 58 -12.91 8.07 -14.08
N TRP A 59 -11.76 7.74 -14.66
CA TRP A 59 -10.49 7.74 -13.96
C TRP A 59 -10.00 9.17 -13.69
N THR A 60 -9.85 9.51 -12.41
CA THR A 60 -9.38 10.83 -11.95
C THR A 60 -8.11 10.70 -11.13
N ASP A 61 -7.25 11.71 -11.15
CA ASP A 61 -6.02 11.73 -10.36
C ASP A 61 -6.36 11.91 -8.88
N LEU A 62 -6.16 10.88 -8.05
CA LEU A 62 -6.47 10.92 -6.62
C LEU A 62 -5.34 11.57 -5.81
N GLY A 63 -4.09 11.24 -6.15
CA GLY A 63 -2.92 11.70 -5.41
C GLY A 63 -1.71 10.83 -5.65
N THR A 64 -0.96 10.57 -4.57
CA THR A 64 0.22 9.69 -4.58
C THR A 64 0.12 8.59 -3.53
N LEU A 65 0.54 7.40 -3.91
CA LEU A 65 0.74 6.27 -3.01
C LEU A 65 2.21 6.18 -2.66
N VAL A 66 2.52 6.31 -1.38
CA VAL A 66 3.83 6.06 -0.78
C VAL A 66 3.90 4.58 -0.43
N VAL A 67 4.97 3.90 -0.83
CA VAL A 67 5.22 2.49 -0.54
C VAL A 67 6.54 2.39 0.21
N GLU A 68 6.52 1.77 1.38
CA GLU A 68 7.67 1.68 2.28
C GLU A 68 7.87 0.23 2.75
N LYS A 69 9.07 -0.30 2.51
CA LYS A 69 9.53 -1.57 3.06
C LYS A 69 9.92 -1.32 4.52
N VAL A 70 9.17 -1.95 5.43
CA VAL A 70 9.45 -1.96 6.87
C VAL A 70 10.04 -3.32 7.27
N GLU A 71 10.39 -3.53 8.54
CA GLU A 71 10.95 -4.80 9.03
C GLU A 71 10.00 -5.97 8.71
N ASP A 72 8.76 -5.89 9.19
CA ASP A 72 7.78 -6.99 9.12
C ASP A 72 6.94 -7.05 7.84
N GLY A 73 7.29 -6.29 6.79
CA GLY A 73 6.42 -6.22 5.61
C GLY A 73 6.55 -4.97 4.77
N ILE A 74 5.41 -4.51 4.25
CA ILE A 74 5.26 -3.25 3.52
C ILE A 74 4.11 -2.45 4.14
N GLU A 75 4.34 -1.16 4.32
CA GLU A 75 3.30 -0.18 4.62
C GLU A 75 3.09 0.75 3.42
N THR A 76 1.85 1.15 3.22
CA THR A 76 1.50 2.13 2.17
C THR A 76 0.71 3.27 2.75
N GLY A 77 0.97 4.48 2.24
CA GLY A 77 0.28 5.70 2.64
C GLY A 77 -0.27 6.44 1.43
N LEU A 78 -1.54 6.83 1.48
CA LEU A 78 -2.16 7.67 0.47
C LEU A 78 -1.99 9.14 0.88
N ASN A 79 -1.45 9.95 -0.03
CA ASN A 79 -1.40 11.40 0.09
C ASN A 79 -2.21 12.02 -1.05
N ASN A 80 -3.23 12.81 -0.71
CA ASN A 80 -4.09 13.53 -1.67
C ASN A 80 -3.92 15.07 -1.65
N ASP A 81 -2.80 15.58 -1.15
CA ASP A 81 -2.56 17.02 -0.93
C ASP A 81 -2.76 17.87 -2.19
N ASN A 82 -2.48 17.29 -3.37
CA ASN A 82 -2.67 17.94 -4.67
C ASN A 82 -4.14 18.26 -5.02
N GLN A 83 -5.10 17.60 -4.36
CA GLN A 83 -6.53 17.92 -4.48
C GLN A 83 -7.03 18.89 -3.39
N GLY A 84 -6.13 19.45 -2.57
CA GLY A 84 -6.48 20.34 -1.46
C GLY A 84 -7.03 19.63 -0.23
N GLY A 85 -6.90 18.31 -0.16
CA GLY A 85 -7.52 17.46 0.86
C GLY A 85 -6.73 17.29 2.17
N GLY A 86 -5.42 17.55 2.18
CA GLY A 86 -4.58 17.42 3.38
C GLY A 86 -4.62 16.02 4.03
N HIS A 87 -5.09 15.01 3.31
CA HIS A 87 -5.32 13.68 3.84
C HIS A 87 -4.10 12.83 3.52
N THR A 88 -3.30 12.61 4.56
CA THR A 88 -2.26 11.58 4.59
C THR A 88 -2.72 10.49 5.56
N SER A 89 -2.96 9.29 5.04
CA SER A 89 -3.42 8.14 5.83
C SER A 89 -2.76 6.85 5.35
N THR A 90 -2.71 5.85 6.22
CA THR A 90 -2.34 4.49 5.81
C THR A 90 -3.38 3.97 4.84
N PHE A 91 -2.95 3.44 3.69
CA PHE A 91 -3.86 2.91 2.67
C PHE A 91 -4.05 1.39 2.84
N PHE A 92 -2.95 0.64 2.90
CA PHE A 92 -2.91 -0.74 3.36
C PHE A 92 -1.52 -1.12 3.86
N SER A 93 -1.43 -2.22 4.61
CA SER A 93 -0.18 -2.88 4.98
C SER A 93 -0.25 -4.38 4.71
N LEU A 94 0.91 -5.03 4.60
CA LEU A 94 1.03 -6.49 4.41
C LEU A 94 2.23 -7.04 5.15
N GLU A 95 2.16 -8.31 5.53
CA GLU A 95 3.23 -9.04 6.23
C GLU A 95 4.35 -9.49 5.27
N GLU A 96 5.54 -9.75 5.81
CA GLU A 96 6.73 -10.17 5.07
C GLU A 96 6.47 -11.33 4.09
N LYS A 97 5.69 -12.32 4.53
CA LYS A 97 5.34 -13.51 3.72
C LYS A 97 4.57 -13.18 2.43
N GLU A 98 3.91 -12.02 2.37
CA GLU A 98 3.11 -11.59 1.22
C GLU A 98 3.89 -10.64 0.28
N ILE A 99 5.13 -10.28 0.59
CA ILE A 99 5.86 -9.30 -0.23
C ILE A 99 6.11 -9.81 -1.66
N ASN A 100 6.48 -11.07 -1.82
CA ASN A 100 6.70 -11.64 -3.15
C ASN A 100 5.39 -11.66 -3.98
N ASN A 101 4.26 -11.96 -3.33
CA ASN A 101 2.94 -11.91 -3.95
C ASN A 101 2.58 -10.48 -4.36
N PHE A 102 2.86 -9.50 -3.50
CA PHE A 102 2.66 -8.08 -3.78
C PHE A 102 3.48 -7.60 -4.97
N ILE A 103 4.78 -7.89 -5.01
CA ILE A 103 5.67 -7.49 -6.12
C ILE A 103 5.17 -8.08 -7.43
N LYS A 104 4.83 -9.37 -7.43
CA LYS A 104 4.28 -10.05 -8.61
C LYS A 104 2.97 -9.41 -9.06
N ALA A 105 2.00 -9.27 -8.16
CA ALA A 105 0.69 -8.68 -8.46
C ALA A 105 0.81 -7.25 -9.01
N MET A 106 1.70 -6.43 -8.44
CA MET A 106 1.91 -5.05 -8.86
C MET A 106 2.76 -4.88 -10.14
N THR A 107 3.28 -5.96 -10.75
CA THR A 107 4.12 -5.87 -11.96
C THR A 107 3.67 -6.77 -13.11
N GLU A 108 2.94 -7.84 -12.84
CA GLU A 108 2.60 -8.91 -13.80
C GLU A 108 1.14 -9.34 -13.78
N ASP A 109 0.31 -8.83 -12.87
CA ASP A 109 -0.99 -9.37 -12.43
C ASP A 109 -0.90 -10.50 -11.41
N GLY A 110 -1.93 -10.61 -10.57
CA GLY A 110 -2.02 -11.59 -9.50
C GLY A 110 -2.83 -11.10 -8.31
N SER A 111 -2.60 -11.71 -7.15
CA SER A 111 -3.18 -11.27 -5.89
C SER A 111 -2.19 -11.36 -4.75
N PHE A 112 -2.45 -10.58 -3.70
CA PHE A 112 -1.74 -10.62 -2.43
C PHE A 112 -2.72 -10.36 -1.30
N LYS A 113 -2.35 -10.77 -0.09
CA LYS A 113 -3.15 -10.52 1.11
C LYS A 113 -2.60 -9.33 1.89
N THR A 114 -3.46 -8.38 2.24
CA THR A 114 -3.10 -7.32 3.18
C THR A 114 -3.24 -7.84 4.62
N SER A 115 -2.43 -7.33 5.54
CA SER A 115 -2.69 -7.52 6.97
C SER A 115 -3.82 -6.62 7.41
N LEU A 116 -3.76 -5.33 7.03
CA LEU A 116 -4.77 -4.31 7.25
C LEU A 116 -5.04 -3.54 5.95
N TYR A 117 -6.31 -3.33 5.63
CA TYR A 117 -6.76 -2.49 4.53
C TYR A 117 -7.67 -1.39 5.07
N TYR A 118 -7.30 -0.14 4.78
CA TYR A 118 -8.03 1.06 5.18
C TYR A 118 -8.73 1.68 3.96
N GLY A 119 -8.04 1.77 2.82
CA GLY A 119 -8.58 2.43 1.63
C GLY A 119 -8.56 3.95 1.72
N TYR A 120 -9.38 4.61 0.89
CA TYR A 120 -9.62 6.05 0.93
C TYR A 120 -10.83 6.39 1.81
N ASN A 121 -10.99 7.67 2.16
CA ASN A 121 -11.94 8.13 3.17
C ASN A 121 -13.43 7.93 2.83
N ASP A 122 -13.73 7.63 1.57
CA ASP A 122 -15.06 7.30 1.08
C ASP A 122 -15.39 5.80 1.22
N GLU A 123 -14.45 4.95 1.60
CA GLU A 123 -14.65 3.51 1.80
C GLU A 123 -15.08 3.15 3.23
N GLU A 124 -15.93 2.14 3.41
CA GLU A 124 -16.36 1.65 4.73
C GLU A 124 -15.15 1.21 5.61
N SER A 125 -14.10 0.69 4.98
CA SER A 125 -12.86 0.26 5.62
C SER A 125 -12.03 1.36 6.28
N ASP A 126 -12.23 2.63 5.92
CA ASP A 126 -11.54 3.77 6.53
C ASP A 126 -11.92 3.89 8.02
N GLU A 127 -13.18 3.58 8.36
CA GLU A 127 -13.66 3.52 9.74
C GLU A 127 -13.60 2.09 10.31
N ASN A 128 -13.82 1.08 9.46
CA ASN A 128 -13.92 -0.32 9.84
C ASN A 128 -12.85 -1.17 9.15
N VAL A 129 -11.59 -0.96 9.54
CA VAL A 129 -10.39 -1.59 8.95
C VAL A 129 -10.60 -3.07 8.66
N ILE A 130 -10.37 -3.46 7.40
CA ILE A 130 -10.50 -4.85 6.96
C ILE A 130 -9.19 -5.57 7.19
N LYS A 131 -9.25 -6.67 7.95
CA LYS A 131 -8.11 -7.57 8.12
C LYS A 131 -8.06 -8.58 6.98
N ASN A 132 -6.86 -8.99 6.58
CA ASN A 132 -6.67 -10.13 5.68
C ASN A 132 -7.41 -9.98 4.33
N LYS A 133 -7.55 -8.75 3.81
CA LYS A 133 -8.24 -8.50 2.54
C LYS A 133 -7.38 -9.04 1.40
N GLU A 134 -7.97 -9.83 0.52
CA GLU A 134 -7.31 -10.23 -0.72
C GLU A 134 -7.46 -9.09 -1.75
N ILE A 135 -6.34 -8.57 -2.24
CA ILE A 135 -6.30 -7.59 -3.32
C ILE A 135 -5.98 -8.32 -4.62
N LYS A 136 -6.89 -8.27 -5.58
CA LYS A 136 -6.72 -8.83 -6.92
C LYS A 136 -6.42 -7.71 -7.90
N THR A 137 -5.33 -7.88 -8.64
CA THR A 137 -4.81 -6.90 -9.59
C THR A 137 -5.03 -7.36 -11.02
N LYS A 138 -5.17 -6.40 -11.93
CA LYS A 138 -5.22 -6.62 -13.39
C LYS A 138 -4.55 -5.46 -14.13
N ILE A 139 -3.88 -5.75 -15.24
CA ILE A 139 -3.29 -4.75 -16.13
C ILE A 139 -4.38 -4.27 -17.09
N GLU A 140 -4.69 -2.97 -17.04
CA GLU A 140 -5.62 -2.33 -17.97
C GLU A 140 -4.96 -1.19 -18.73
N LYS A 141 -5.49 -0.88 -19.91
CA LYS A 141 -5.09 0.32 -20.66
C LYS A 141 -6.09 1.44 -20.37
N ILE A 142 -5.57 2.59 -19.93
CA ILE A 142 -6.32 3.83 -19.76
C ILE A 142 -5.61 4.88 -20.62
N ASN A 143 -6.28 5.39 -21.66
CA ASN A 143 -5.71 6.34 -22.63
C ASN A 143 -4.33 5.89 -23.15
N ASP A 144 -4.28 4.67 -23.71
CA ASP A 144 -3.08 4.01 -24.25
C ASP A 144 -1.93 3.72 -23.26
N THR A 145 -2.04 4.14 -22.01
CA THR A 145 -1.06 3.86 -20.95
C THR A 145 -1.50 2.65 -20.13
N LYS A 146 -0.56 1.78 -19.76
CA LYS A 146 -0.84 0.60 -18.92
C LYS A 146 -0.83 0.95 -17.44
N TYR A 147 -1.85 0.49 -16.72
CA TYR A 147 -2.01 0.64 -15.29
C TYR A 147 -2.24 -0.72 -14.64
N ILE A 148 -1.74 -0.90 -13.43
CA ILE A 148 -2.29 -1.88 -12.50
C ILE A 148 -3.56 -1.31 -11.92
N THR A 149 -4.64 -2.07 -11.99
CA THR A 149 -5.92 -1.71 -11.38
C THR A 149 -6.35 -2.76 -10.37
N PHE A 150 -7.05 -2.34 -9.33
CA PHE A 150 -7.57 -3.22 -8.29
C PHE A 150 -8.82 -2.64 -7.63
N LEU A 151 -9.61 -3.51 -7.02
CA LEU A 151 -10.79 -3.14 -6.26
C LEU A 151 -10.42 -2.89 -4.79
N GLY A 152 -10.96 -1.81 -4.24
CA GLY A 152 -10.96 -1.53 -2.82
C GLY A 152 -12.13 -2.19 -2.10
N ASP A 153 -12.77 -1.43 -1.23
CA ASP A 153 -13.92 -1.76 -0.43
C ASP A 153 -15.17 -0.98 -0.87
N LYS A 154 -16.30 -1.27 -0.24
CA LYS A 154 -17.57 -0.59 -0.51
C LYS A 154 -17.49 0.90 -0.17
N ILE A 155 -18.08 1.71 -1.03
CA ILE A 155 -18.18 3.16 -0.83
C ILE A 155 -19.32 3.46 0.14
N LYS A 156 -19.04 4.26 1.18
CA LYS A 156 -20.00 4.72 2.19
C LYS A 156 -21.23 5.33 1.50
N ASN A 157 -22.42 5.00 2.00
CA ASN A 157 -23.71 5.52 1.51
C ASN A 157 -23.99 5.31 0.02
N SER A 158 -23.34 4.35 -0.64
CA SER A 158 -23.58 3.98 -2.04
C SER A 158 -24.03 2.54 -2.16
N GLU A 159 -25.18 2.30 -2.82
CA GLU A 159 -25.65 0.93 -3.06
C GLU A 159 -24.70 0.20 -4.04
N ASN A 160 -24.03 -0.85 -3.54
CA ASN A 160 -23.20 -1.79 -4.31
C ASN A 160 -22.02 -1.17 -5.09
N LYS A 161 -21.62 0.07 -4.80
CA LYS A 161 -20.40 0.64 -5.39
C LYS A 161 -19.16 0.22 -4.61
N ILE A 162 -18.12 -0.18 -5.32
CA ILE A 162 -16.82 -0.57 -4.78
C ILE A 162 -15.79 0.42 -5.33
N ALA A 163 -14.87 0.88 -4.49
CA ALA A 163 -13.79 1.74 -4.92
C ALA A 163 -12.89 1.00 -5.95
N GLU A 164 -12.45 1.72 -6.98
CA GLU A 164 -11.52 1.20 -7.98
C GLU A 164 -10.31 2.11 -8.08
N TYR A 165 -9.12 1.53 -8.11
CA TYR A 165 -7.85 2.24 -8.14
C TYR A 165 -7.01 1.88 -9.35
N ALA A 166 -6.18 2.81 -9.81
CA ALA A 166 -5.23 2.59 -10.90
C ALA A 166 -3.87 3.24 -10.61
N ILE A 167 -2.79 2.50 -10.84
CA ILE A 167 -1.40 2.94 -10.64
C ILE A 167 -0.59 2.66 -11.92
N PRO A 168 0.23 3.59 -12.44
CA PRO A 168 1.01 3.37 -13.66
C PRO A 168 1.94 2.15 -13.54
N LEU A 169 1.81 1.21 -14.47
CA LEU A 169 2.54 -0.07 -14.43
C LEU A 169 4.07 0.13 -14.50
N GLU A 170 4.53 1.04 -15.36
CA GLU A 170 5.95 1.27 -15.57
C GLU A 170 6.63 1.92 -14.36
N GLU A 171 5.90 2.77 -13.61
CA GLU A 171 6.41 3.35 -12.36
C GLU A 171 6.55 2.29 -11.26
N LEU A 172 5.59 1.35 -11.17
CA LEU A 172 5.71 0.21 -10.25
C LEU A 172 6.91 -0.67 -10.63
N LYS A 173 7.05 -1.05 -11.90
CA LYS A 173 8.17 -1.86 -12.39
C LYS A 173 9.54 -1.20 -12.20
N LYS A 174 9.63 0.12 -12.20
CA LYS A 174 10.89 0.83 -11.97
C LYS A 174 11.37 0.69 -10.53
N ASN A 175 10.44 0.67 -9.58
CA ASN A 175 10.75 0.69 -8.15
C ASN A 175 10.71 -0.70 -7.49
N LEU A 176 9.99 -1.67 -8.06
CA LEU A 176 9.79 -3.01 -7.48
C LEU A 176 10.71 -4.09 -8.07
N LYS A 177 11.67 -3.71 -8.94
CA LYS A 177 12.58 -4.64 -9.62
C LYS A 177 13.81 -5.02 -8.81
#